data_AF-G5APG8-F1
#
_entry.id   AF-G5APG8-F1
#
_cell.length_a   1.000
_cell.length_b   1.000
_cell.length_c   1.000
_cell.angle_alpha   90.00
_cell.angle_beta   90.00
_cell.angle_gamma   90.00
#
_symmetry.space_group_name_H-M   'P 1'
#
loop_
_entity.id
_entity.type
_entity.pdbx_description
1 polymer ?
#
loop_
_entity_poly.entity_id
_entity_poly.type
_entity_poly.pdbx_seq_one_letter_code
_entity_poly.pdbx_strand_id
1 'polypeptide(L)'
;MNKGQVEEHIRRIREELDREREERNYFQLERDKIHTFWEITRRQLEEKKAELRNKDREMEEAEERHQVEIKVYKQKVKHLLYEHQNSLTELKAEGTVAMKLAQKQHHTQEGALRKDMRALKVELKEQELASEVVAKTLRLKHAEEITKMRNDFERQIREIEAKYDKKMKVLRDELDLRRKTEIHEVEERKNGQINTLMQRHEEAFTDIKNYYNDITLNNLALISSLKEQMEDMRKKEERLQREMAEVALQNRRLVDPLQKARDEMAEMRRKLGDCERDKQILVSTKARLKVTEKELKDLQWEHEVLEQRFLKVRGLVIHPSLILQVQQERDELYRKFTAAIQEVQQKTGFKNLLLERKLQVLSTAVEKREVQFNEVLAASNMDPAALMLVSHKLEDVLESKNTTIKDLQYELARVCKAHNDLLRTYEAKLLAFGIPLDNVGFKPLETAVIGQTLGQGPVGLVAMPT
;
A
#
# COMPACT_ATOMS: atom_id res chain seq x y z
N MET A 1 57.12 -163.05 -138.38
CA MET A 1 56.81 -161.73 -138.97
C MET A 1 57.25 -161.72 -140.43
N ASN A 2 56.37 -161.28 -141.34
CA ASN A 2 56.76 -160.83 -142.68
C ASN A 2 57.19 -159.35 -142.59
N LYS A 3 58.06 -158.85 -143.49
CA LYS A 3 58.79 -157.55 -143.37
C LYS A 3 57.90 -156.33 -143.03
N GLY A 4 56.67 -156.26 -143.54
CA GLY A 4 55.73 -155.17 -143.24
C GLY A 4 55.22 -155.11 -141.79
N GLN A 5 55.23 -156.22 -141.05
CA GLN A 5 54.79 -156.25 -139.65
C GLN A 5 55.80 -155.64 -138.67
N VAL A 6 57.08 -155.54 -139.06
CA VAL A 6 58.15 -154.96 -138.23
C VAL A 6 58.15 -153.44 -138.31
N GLU A 7 57.94 -152.87 -139.50
CA GLU A 7 57.94 -151.42 -139.71
C GLU A 7 56.76 -150.72 -139.00
N GLU A 8 55.61 -151.36 -138.95
CA GLU A 8 54.43 -150.83 -138.25
C GLU A 8 54.59 -150.84 -136.73
N HIS A 9 55.31 -151.83 -136.18
CA HIS A 9 55.57 -151.91 -134.74
C HIS A 9 56.58 -150.85 -134.27
N ILE A 10 57.60 -150.55 -135.07
CA ILE A 10 58.58 -149.48 -134.77
C ILE A 10 57.91 -148.10 -134.73
N ARG A 11 56.98 -147.82 -135.64
CA ARG A 11 56.24 -146.54 -135.65
C ARG A 11 55.36 -146.38 -134.41
N ARG A 12 54.66 -147.45 -133.99
CA ARG A 12 53.83 -147.45 -132.76
C ARG A 12 54.64 -147.14 -131.51
N ILE A 13 55.82 -147.75 -131.37
CA ILE A 13 56.71 -147.53 -130.22
C ILE A 13 57.26 -146.09 -130.22
N ARG A 14 57.53 -145.49 -131.39
CA ARG A 14 57.95 -144.07 -131.45
C ARG A 14 56.83 -143.12 -131.03
N GLU A 15 55.61 -143.35 -131.50
CA GLU A 15 54.45 -142.55 -131.10
C GLU A 15 54.16 -142.68 -129.60
N GLU A 16 54.29 -143.88 -129.02
CA GLU A 16 54.17 -144.08 -127.57
C GLU A 16 55.29 -143.37 -126.79
N LEU A 17 56.54 -143.43 -127.29
CA LEU A 17 57.66 -142.74 -126.66
C LEU A 17 57.49 -141.21 -126.67
N ASP A 18 56.99 -140.63 -127.76
CA ASP A 18 56.74 -139.19 -127.84
C ASP A 18 55.56 -138.77 -126.96
N ARG A 19 54.50 -139.58 -126.87
CA ARG A 19 53.39 -139.34 -125.93
C ARG A 19 53.85 -139.38 -124.47
N GLU A 20 54.65 -140.37 -124.09
CA GLU A 20 55.23 -140.43 -122.74
C GLU A 20 56.16 -139.24 -122.45
N ARG A 21 56.87 -138.72 -123.45
CA ARG A 21 57.70 -137.52 -123.29
C ARG A 21 56.85 -136.28 -123.08
N GLU A 22 55.76 -136.11 -123.83
CA GLU A 22 54.81 -135.01 -123.65
C GLU A 22 54.14 -135.07 -122.28
N GLU A 23 53.67 -136.24 -121.86
CA GLU A 23 53.07 -136.43 -120.52
C GLU A 23 54.08 -136.13 -119.41
N ARG A 24 55.31 -136.64 -119.52
CA ARG A 24 56.37 -136.33 -118.55
C ARG A 24 56.63 -134.83 -118.46
N ASN A 25 56.69 -134.14 -119.60
CA ASN A 25 56.92 -132.70 -119.65
C ASN A 25 55.75 -131.93 -119.04
N TYR A 26 54.51 -132.35 -119.32
CA TYR A 26 53.31 -131.78 -118.72
C TYR A 26 53.28 -131.95 -117.19
N PHE A 27 53.53 -133.16 -116.68
CA PHE A 27 53.60 -133.42 -115.24
C PHE A 27 54.77 -132.69 -114.56
N GLN A 28 55.87 -132.50 -115.27
CA GLN A 28 57.01 -131.72 -114.79
C GLN A 28 56.66 -130.24 -114.67
N LEU A 29 56.01 -129.65 -115.68
CA LEU A 29 55.48 -128.28 -115.62
C LEU A 29 54.44 -128.08 -114.51
N GLU A 30 53.48 -129.00 -114.37
CA GLU A 30 52.47 -128.90 -113.31
C GLU A 30 53.08 -129.08 -111.91
N ARG A 31 54.06 -129.97 -111.74
CA ARG A 31 54.82 -130.07 -110.48
C ARG A 31 55.57 -128.78 -110.17
N ASP A 32 56.27 -128.20 -111.14
CA ASP A 32 57.05 -126.97 -110.92
C ASP A 32 56.13 -125.77 -110.65
N LYS A 33 54.94 -125.74 -111.27
CA LYS A 33 53.87 -124.78 -110.99
C LYS A 33 53.28 -124.95 -109.59
N ILE A 34 52.99 -126.18 -109.17
CA ILE A 34 52.54 -126.46 -107.80
C ILE A 34 53.63 -126.08 -106.79
N HIS A 35 54.89 -126.38 -107.10
CA HIS A 35 56.01 -126.05 -106.23
C HIS A 35 56.19 -124.54 -106.07
N THR A 36 56.13 -123.78 -107.17
CA THR A 36 56.19 -122.31 -107.14
C THR A 36 54.98 -121.71 -106.40
N PHE A 37 53.76 -122.21 -106.61
CA PHE A 37 52.60 -121.80 -105.81
C PHE A 37 52.78 -122.10 -104.32
N TRP A 38 53.31 -123.27 -103.99
CA TRP A 38 53.57 -123.66 -102.61
C TRP A 38 54.65 -122.76 -101.98
N GLU A 39 55.75 -122.48 -102.67
CA GLU A 39 56.80 -121.56 -102.18
C GLU A 39 56.26 -120.13 -101.99
N ILE A 40 55.49 -119.60 -102.94
CA ILE A 40 54.86 -118.27 -102.83
C ILE A 40 53.89 -118.24 -101.64
N THR A 41 53.00 -119.24 -101.52
CA THR A 41 52.00 -119.28 -100.45
C THR A 41 52.67 -119.47 -99.09
N ARG A 42 53.73 -120.29 -99.01
CA ARG A 42 54.54 -120.45 -97.81
C ARG A 42 55.22 -119.14 -97.42
N ARG A 43 55.84 -118.44 -98.38
CA ARG A 43 56.46 -117.13 -98.15
C ARG A 43 55.42 -116.10 -97.69
N GLN A 44 54.27 -116.02 -98.33
CA GLN A 44 53.17 -115.13 -97.92
C GLN A 44 52.66 -115.46 -96.51
N LEU A 45 52.57 -116.74 -96.15
CA LEU A 45 52.22 -117.17 -94.80
C LEU A 45 53.29 -116.75 -93.79
N GLU A 46 54.57 -116.91 -94.12
CA GLU A 46 55.69 -116.48 -93.28
C GLU A 46 55.71 -114.94 -93.11
N GLU A 47 55.45 -114.17 -94.18
CA GLU A 47 55.30 -112.72 -94.15
C GLU A 47 54.11 -112.29 -93.27
N LYS A 48 52.92 -112.89 -93.43
CA LYS A 48 51.75 -112.58 -92.60
C LYS A 48 51.94 -112.96 -91.13
N LYS A 49 52.65 -114.07 -90.86
CA LYS A 49 53.06 -114.43 -89.49
C LYS A 49 54.07 -113.45 -88.90
N ALA A 50 54.93 -112.84 -89.71
CA ALA A 50 55.84 -111.79 -89.25
C ALA A 50 55.09 -110.48 -88.98
N GLU A 51 54.18 -110.08 -89.88
CA GLU A 51 53.31 -108.90 -89.68
C GLU A 51 52.45 -109.02 -88.42
N LEU A 52 51.83 -110.18 -88.17
CA LEU A 52 51.05 -110.42 -86.95
C LEU A 52 51.91 -110.25 -85.70
N ARG A 53 53.11 -110.85 -85.67
CA ARG A 53 54.05 -110.69 -84.55
C ARG A 53 54.47 -109.25 -84.34
N ASN A 54 54.70 -108.50 -85.41
CA ASN A 54 55.01 -107.06 -85.31
C ASN A 54 53.81 -106.27 -84.78
N LYS A 55 52.58 -106.62 -85.18
CA LYS A 55 51.38 -105.96 -84.66
C LYS A 55 51.12 -106.29 -83.20
N ASP A 56 51.33 -107.52 -82.78
CA ASP A 56 51.26 -107.92 -81.37
C ASP A 56 52.29 -107.14 -80.54
N ARG A 57 53.53 -107.03 -81.04
CA ARG A 57 54.59 -106.21 -80.44
C ARG A 57 54.21 -104.73 -80.34
N GLU A 58 53.66 -104.15 -81.40
CA GLU A 58 53.19 -102.75 -81.41
C GLU A 58 52.05 -102.53 -80.40
N MET A 59 51.15 -103.50 -80.24
CA MET A 59 50.08 -103.44 -79.24
C MET A 59 50.66 -103.49 -77.82
N GLU A 60 51.58 -104.42 -77.54
CA GLU A 60 52.28 -104.50 -76.26
C GLU A 60 52.99 -103.17 -75.92
N GLU A 61 53.74 -102.60 -76.87
CA GLU A 61 54.45 -101.33 -76.68
C GLU A 61 53.48 -100.13 -76.50
N ALA A 62 52.30 -100.17 -77.12
CA ALA A 62 51.26 -99.16 -76.91
C ALA A 62 50.61 -99.30 -75.52
N GLU A 63 50.34 -100.52 -75.07
CA GLU A 63 49.81 -100.79 -73.73
C GLU A 63 50.81 -100.38 -72.64
N GLU A 64 52.10 -100.70 -72.81
CA GLU A 64 53.16 -100.28 -71.88
C GLU A 64 53.25 -98.75 -71.79
N ARG A 65 53.23 -98.05 -72.93
CA ARG A 65 53.19 -96.58 -72.98
C ARG A 65 51.97 -96.03 -72.25
N HIS A 66 50.78 -96.58 -72.52
CA HIS A 66 49.56 -96.14 -71.87
C HIS A 66 49.59 -96.37 -70.35
N GLN A 67 50.13 -97.50 -69.88
CA GLN A 67 50.32 -97.75 -68.45
C GLN A 67 51.26 -96.75 -67.79
N VAL A 68 52.35 -96.36 -68.48
CA VAL A 68 53.28 -95.33 -68.00
C VAL A 68 52.57 -93.97 -67.94
N GLU A 69 51.81 -93.59 -68.96
CA GLU A 69 51.02 -92.35 -68.97
C GLU A 69 50.01 -92.31 -67.83
N ILE A 70 49.26 -93.39 -67.58
CA ILE A 70 48.33 -93.49 -66.45
C ILE A 70 49.07 -93.27 -65.12
N LYS A 71 50.27 -93.86 -64.94
CA LYS A 71 51.07 -93.66 -63.74
C LYS A 71 51.49 -92.20 -63.57
N VAL A 72 51.96 -91.55 -64.65
CA VAL A 72 52.33 -90.13 -64.65
C VAL A 72 51.12 -89.24 -64.33
N TYR A 73 49.96 -89.47 -64.97
CA TYR A 73 48.74 -88.71 -64.69
C TYR A 73 48.27 -88.92 -63.24
N LYS A 74 48.31 -90.15 -62.74
CA LYS A 74 48.00 -90.45 -61.33
C LYS A 74 48.93 -89.69 -60.37
N GLN A 75 50.22 -89.59 -60.69
CA GLN A 75 51.16 -88.81 -59.90
C GLN A 75 50.91 -87.30 -60.00
N LYS A 76 50.59 -86.76 -61.19
CA LYS A 76 50.21 -85.36 -61.38
C LYS A 76 48.97 -84.99 -60.58
N VAL A 77 47.93 -85.83 -60.60
CA VAL A 77 46.71 -85.61 -59.80
C VAL A 77 47.03 -85.64 -58.31
N LYS A 78 47.85 -86.59 -57.84
CA LYS A 78 48.28 -86.62 -56.43
C LYS A 78 49.04 -85.36 -56.02
N HIS A 79 49.94 -84.87 -56.87
CA HIS A 79 50.69 -83.66 -56.61
C HIS A 79 49.78 -82.42 -56.55
N LEU A 80 48.88 -82.26 -57.53
CA LEU A 80 47.90 -81.16 -57.53
C LEU A 80 46.99 -81.19 -56.30
N LEU A 81 46.51 -82.37 -55.90
CA LEU A 81 45.70 -82.50 -54.68
C LEU A 81 46.50 -82.14 -53.42
N TYR A 82 47.77 -82.53 -53.35
CA TYR A 82 48.65 -82.17 -52.23
C TYR A 82 48.96 -80.68 -52.20
N GLU A 83 49.27 -80.07 -53.36
CA GLU A 83 49.47 -78.62 -53.48
C GLU A 83 48.21 -77.85 -53.09
N HIS A 84 47.04 -78.21 -53.63
CA HIS A 84 45.77 -77.60 -53.24
C HIS A 84 45.49 -77.75 -51.75
N GLN A 85 45.73 -78.93 -51.18
CA GLN A 85 45.56 -79.15 -49.74
C GLN A 85 46.52 -78.26 -48.94
N ASN A 86 47.78 -78.16 -49.35
CA ASN A 86 48.78 -77.31 -48.70
C ASN A 86 48.38 -75.82 -48.80
N SER A 87 48.03 -75.32 -49.98
CA SER A 87 47.56 -73.94 -50.16
C SER A 87 46.31 -73.64 -49.34
N LEU A 88 45.36 -74.58 -49.26
CA LEU A 88 44.18 -74.43 -48.39
C LEU A 88 44.55 -74.40 -46.91
N THR A 89 45.52 -75.21 -46.47
CA THR A 89 45.99 -75.16 -45.08
C THR A 89 46.74 -73.87 -44.77
N GLU A 90 47.54 -73.36 -45.70
CA GLU A 90 48.27 -72.09 -45.57
C GLU A 90 47.31 -70.91 -45.51
N LEU A 91 46.36 -70.80 -46.45
CA LEU A 91 45.29 -69.80 -46.44
C LEU A 91 44.47 -69.83 -45.15
N LYS A 92 44.15 -71.03 -44.63
CA LYS A 92 43.46 -71.15 -43.34
C LYS A 92 44.34 -70.67 -42.19
N ALA A 93 45.62 -71.01 -42.17
CA ALA A 93 46.55 -70.56 -41.15
C ALA A 93 46.71 -69.03 -41.18
N GLU A 94 46.96 -68.45 -42.35
CA GLU A 94 47.05 -66.99 -42.57
C GLU A 94 45.76 -66.30 -42.16
N GLY A 95 44.60 -66.81 -42.57
CA GLY A 95 43.29 -66.30 -42.18
C GLY A 95 43.09 -66.28 -40.67
N THR A 96 43.48 -67.35 -39.96
CA THR A 96 43.41 -67.39 -38.49
C THR A 96 44.37 -66.40 -37.82
N VAL A 97 45.57 -66.21 -38.36
CA VAL A 97 46.55 -65.24 -37.83
C VAL A 97 46.05 -63.82 -38.04
N ALA A 98 45.56 -63.49 -39.24
CA ALA A 98 44.99 -62.18 -39.57
C ALA A 98 43.78 -61.86 -38.67
N MET A 99 42.88 -62.83 -38.47
CA MET A 99 41.72 -62.67 -37.58
C MET A 99 42.16 -62.42 -36.13
N LYS A 100 43.14 -63.18 -35.60
CA LYS A 100 43.68 -62.97 -34.25
C LYS A 100 44.35 -61.60 -34.10
N LEU A 101 45.08 -61.15 -35.12
CA LEU A 101 45.73 -59.84 -35.11
C LEU A 101 44.67 -58.72 -35.08
N ALA A 102 43.66 -58.80 -35.94
CA ALA A 102 42.55 -57.86 -35.96
C ALA A 102 41.80 -57.84 -34.63
N GLN A 103 41.50 -59.01 -34.05
CA GLN A 103 40.86 -59.12 -32.74
C GLN A 103 41.70 -58.47 -31.63
N LYS A 104 43.02 -58.68 -31.63
CA LYS A 104 43.94 -58.05 -30.67
C LYS A 104 43.99 -56.53 -30.83
N GLN A 105 44.01 -56.03 -32.07
CA GLN A 105 43.98 -54.59 -32.36
C GLN A 105 42.66 -53.97 -31.88
N HIS A 106 41.52 -54.58 -32.20
CA HIS A 106 40.21 -54.12 -31.72
C HIS A 106 40.15 -54.10 -30.19
N HIS A 107 40.62 -55.16 -29.52
CA HIS A 107 40.64 -55.20 -28.06
C HIS A 107 41.53 -54.09 -27.46
N THR A 108 42.65 -53.78 -28.10
CA THR A 108 43.55 -52.70 -27.68
C THR A 108 42.88 -51.33 -27.86
N GLN A 109 42.22 -51.10 -29.00
CA GLN A 109 41.47 -49.87 -29.27
C GLN A 109 40.30 -49.69 -28.29
N GLU A 110 39.52 -50.74 -28.04
CA GLU A 110 38.43 -50.73 -27.06
C GLU A 110 38.96 -50.41 -25.65
N GLY A 111 40.11 -50.99 -25.29
CA GLY A 111 40.81 -50.70 -24.04
C GLY A 111 41.24 -49.22 -23.92
N ALA A 112 41.76 -48.63 -25.00
CA ALA A 112 42.12 -47.22 -25.05
C ALA A 112 40.88 -46.31 -24.93
N LEU A 113 39.85 -46.55 -25.73
CA LEU A 113 38.59 -45.80 -25.68
C LEU A 113 37.93 -45.86 -24.29
N ARG A 114 37.97 -47.01 -23.62
CA ARG A 114 37.48 -47.13 -22.24
C ARG A 114 38.30 -46.33 -21.24
N LYS A 115 39.61 -46.19 -21.43
CA LYS A 115 40.47 -45.34 -20.60
C LYS A 115 40.16 -43.87 -20.85
N ASP A 116 40.06 -43.45 -22.11
CA ASP A 116 39.78 -42.07 -22.49
C ASP A 116 38.39 -41.64 -22.00
N MET A 117 37.38 -42.49 -22.15
CA MET A 117 36.03 -42.25 -21.61
C MET A 117 36.05 -42.05 -20.08
N ARG A 118 36.85 -42.83 -19.35
CA ARG A 118 37.00 -42.65 -17.89
C ARG A 118 37.71 -41.34 -17.56
N ALA A 119 38.78 -40.99 -18.29
CA ALA A 119 39.51 -39.75 -18.10
C ALA A 119 38.61 -38.53 -18.35
N LEU A 120 37.90 -38.51 -19.48
CA LEU A 120 36.94 -37.45 -19.82
C LEU A 120 35.82 -37.32 -18.78
N LYS A 121 35.34 -38.45 -18.22
CA LYS A 121 34.32 -38.40 -17.16
C LYS A 121 34.84 -37.76 -15.87
N VAL A 122 36.11 -37.99 -15.53
CA VAL A 122 36.75 -37.35 -14.38
C VAL A 122 36.94 -35.86 -14.64
N GLU A 123 37.49 -35.49 -15.81
CA GLU A 123 37.70 -34.10 -16.20
C GLU A 123 36.39 -33.29 -16.22
N LEU A 124 35.31 -33.87 -16.78
CA LEU A 124 33.98 -33.26 -16.74
C LEU A 124 33.52 -33.02 -15.30
N LYS A 125 33.73 -34.00 -14.40
CA LYS A 125 33.32 -33.87 -13.00
C LYS A 125 34.14 -32.81 -12.27
N GLU A 126 35.43 -32.73 -12.54
CA GLU A 126 36.32 -31.68 -11.99
C GLU A 126 35.89 -30.29 -12.48
N GLN A 127 35.55 -30.15 -13.76
CA GLN A 127 35.06 -28.89 -14.31
C GLN A 127 33.71 -28.48 -13.73
N GLU A 128 32.78 -29.43 -13.55
CA GLU A 128 31.50 -29.19 -12.87
C GLU A 128 31.71 -28.70 -11.43
N LEU A 129 32.57 -29.36 -10.66
CA LEU A 129 32.90 -28.99 -9.28
C LEU A 129 33.55 -27.61 -9.21
N ALA A 130 34.51 -27.32 -10.10
CA ALA A 130 35.15 -26.01 -10.17
C ALA A 130 34.13 -24.90 -10.49
N SER A 131 33.22 -25.15 -11.43
CA SER A 131 32.14 -24.22 -11.79
C SER A 131 31.18 -23.99 -10.61
N GLU A 132 30.84 -25.04 -9.86
CA GLU A 132 30.01 -24.93 -8.66
C GLU A 132 30.68 -24.09 -7.57
N VAL A 133 32.00 -24.26 -7.37
CA VAL A 133 32.78 -23.44 -6.41
C VAL A 133 32.78 -21.97 -6.81
N VAL A 134 32.96 -21.65 -8.10
CA VAL A 134 32.89 -20.27 -8.61
C VAL A 134 31.50 -19.69 -8.39
N ALA A 135 30.43 -20.44 -8.69
CA ALA A 135 29.06 -20.00 -8.48
C ALA A 135 28.76 -19.73 -6.98
N LYS A 136 29.22 -20.61 -6.08
CA LYS A 136 29.10 -20.42 -4.63
C LYS A 136 29.86 -19.18 -4.16
N THR A 137 31.08 -18.98 -4.64
CA THR A 137 31.91 -17.82 -4.31
C THR A 137 31.26 -16.51 -4.76
N LEU A 138 30.70 -16.48 -5.97
CA LEU A 138 29.99 -15.31 -6.49
C LEU A 138 28.74 -15.00 -5.67
N ARG A 139 27.95 -16.02 -5.31
CA ARG A 139 26.78 -15.85 -4.42
C ARG A 139 27.16 -15.30 -3.05
N LEU A 140 28.28 -15.78 -2.47
CA LEU A 140 28.78 -15.28 -1.19
C LEU A 140 29.16 -13.79 -1.29
N LYS A 141 29.92 -13.41 -2.33
CA LYS A 141 30.30 -12.01 -2.57
C LYS A 141 29.08 -11.10 -2.74
N HIS A 142 28.09 -11.52 -3.53
CA HIS A 142 26.84 -10.76 -3.65
C HIS A 142 26.10 -10.63 -2.32
N ALA A 143 26.06 -11.68 -1.48
CA ALA A 143 25.45 -11.61 -0.16
C ALA A 143 26.19 -10.64 0.78
N GLU A 144 27.53 -10.62 0.73
CA GLU A 144 28.37 -9.66 1.46
C GLU A 144 28.11 -8.21 1.01
N GLU A 145 28.02 -7.97 -0.30
CA GLU A 145 27.72 -6.64 -0.87
C GLU A 145 26.32 -6.16 -0.50
N ILE A 146 25.31 -7.04 -0.58
CA ILE A 146 23.95 -6.74 -0.11
C ILE A 146 23.95 -6.38 1.37
N THR A 147 24.71 -7.11 2.19
CA THR A 147 24.82 -6.85 3.63
C THR A 147 25.50 -5.51 3.91
N LYS A 148 26.57 -5.18 3.19
CA LYS A 148 27.22 -3.86 3.27
C LYS A 148 26.27 -2.73 2.90
N MET A 149 25.55 -2.85 1.79
CA MET A 149 24.56 -1.85 1.37
C MET A 149 23.44 -1.69 2.41
N ARG A 150 22.92 -2.78 2.97
CA ARG A 150 21.92 -2.73 4.05
C ARG A 150 22.45 -1.97 5.27
N ASN A 151 23.67 -2.28 5.71
CA ASN A 151 24.28 -1.61 6.84
C ASN A 151 24.51 -0.11 6.57
N ASP A 152 24.90 0.27 5.35
CA ASP A 152 25.06 1.67 4.97
C ASP A 152 23.72 2.42 4.96
N PHE A 153 22.66 1.80 4.45
CA PHE A 153 21.32 2.38 4.49
C PHE A 153 20.78 2.49 5.92
N GLU A 154 20.96 1.46 6.75
CA GLU A 154 20.59 1.52 8.17
C GLU A 154 21.34 2.64 8.90
N ARG A 155 22.64 2.83 8.62
CA ARG A 155 23.40 3.95 9.19
C ARG A 155 22.82 5.29 8.73
N GLN A 156 22.55 5.46 7.44
CA GLN A 156 21.97 6.69 6.91
C GLN A 156 20.60 7.00 7.52
N ILE A 157 19.75 5.99 7.69
CA ILE A 157 18.44 6.15 8.36
C ILE A 157 18.65 6.63 9.79
N ARG A 158 19.51 5.96 10.58
CA ARG A 158 19.79 6.36 11.98
C ARG A 158 20.35 7.77 12.08
N GLU A 159 21.23 8.18 11.15
CA GLU A 159 21.78 9.54 11.12
C GLU A 159 20.71 10.59 10.81
N ILE A 160 19.80 10.29 9.88
CA ILE A 160 18.67 11.16 9.54
C ILE A 160 17.71 11.27 10.73
N GLU A 161 17.30 10.16 11.32
CA GLU A 161 16.44 10.11 12.51
C GLU A 161 17.05 10.93 13.66
N ALA A 162 18.31 10.66 14.01
CA ALA A 162 19.01 11.40 15.08
C ALA A 162 19.09 12.91 14.79
N LYS A 163 19.29 13.31 13.53
CA LYS A 163 19.31 14.71 13.12
C LYS A 163 17.95 15.38 13.30
N TYR A 164 16.87 14.71 12.92
CA TYR A 164 15.51 15.27 13.06
C TYR A 164 15.01 15.23 14.50
N ASP A 165 15.33 14.21 15.28
CA ASP A 165 15.05 14.16 16.72
C ASP A 165 15.76 15.29 17.46
N LYS A 166 17.04 15.54 17.14
CA LYS A 166 17.77 16.67 17.71
C LYS A 166 17.13 18.00 17.34
N LYS A 167 16.73 18.20 16.08
CA LYS A 167 16.03 19.42 15.65
C LYS A 167 14.68 19.59 16.36
N MET A 168 13.92 18.52 16.51
CA MET A 168 12.62 18.53 17.19
C MET A 168 12.79 18.88 18.68
N LYS A 169 13.79 18.29 19.34
CA LYS A 169 14.11 18.60 20.74
C LYS A 169 14.51 20.06 20.92
N VAL A 170 15.43 20.57 20.09
CA VAL A 170 15.86 21.98 20.14
C VAL A 170 14.68 22.93 19.94
N LEU A 171 13.80 22.66 18.96
CA LEU A 171 12.63 23.50 18.71
C LEU A 171 11.64 23.47 19.90
N ARG A 172 11.43 22.32 20.53
CA ARG A 172 10.61 22.22 21.75
C ARG A 172 11.22 23.02 22.90
N ASP A 173 12.52 22.86 23.14
CA ASP A 173 13.22 23.57 24.20
C ASP A 173 13.18 25.10 23.97
N GLU A 174 13.31 25.56 22.72
CA GLU A 174 13.21 26.97 22.33
C GLU A 174 11.80 27.54 22.54
N LEU A 175 10.75 26.82 22.12
CA LEU A 175 9.37 27.23 22.33
C LEU A 175 8.99 27.25 23.82
N ASP A 176 9.44 26.27 24.59
CA ASP A 176 9.22 26.21 26.04
C ASP A 176 9.95 27.35 26.76
N LEU A 177 11.18 27.67 26.35
CA LEU A 177 11.92 28.81 26.87
C LEU A 177 11.18 30.12 26.57
N ARG A 178 10.77 30.31 25.31
CA ARG A 178 10.00 31.49 24.89
C ARG A 178 8.72 31.65 25.69
N ARG A 179 7.94 30.57 25.85
CA ARG A 179 6.73 30.57 26.68
C ARG A 179 7.04 30.96 28.13
N LYS A 180 8.10 30.41 28.72
CA LYS A 180 8.51 30.75 30.10
C LYS A 180 8.90 32.22 30.22
N THR A 181 9.63 32.76 29.25
CA THR A 181 10.01 34.18 29.21
C THR A 181 8.78 35.08 29.09
N GLU A 182 7.86 34.78 28.17
CA GLU A 182 6.62 35.55 27.99
C GLU A 182 5.75 35.55 29.28
N ILE A 183 5.68 34.41 29.98
CA ILE A 183 5.00 34.31 31.28
C ILE A 183 5.68 35.20 32.33
N HIS A 184 7.00 35.11 32.48
CA HIS A 184 7.73 35.94 33.45
C HIS A 184 7.58 37.44 33.16
N GLU A 185 7.64 37.85 31.89
CA GLU A 185 7.42 39.25 31.51
C GLU A 185 6.01 39.76 31.85
N VAL A 186 4.99 38.90 31.67
CA VAL A 186 3.61 39.22 32.06
C VAL A 186 3.50 39.32 33.58
N GLU A 187 4.07 38.37 34.31
CA GLU A 187 4.08 38.35 35.77
C GLU A 187 4.76 39.59 36.34
N GLU A 188 5.95 39.94 35.85
CA GLU A 188 6.67 41.14 36.29
C GLU A 188 5.88 42.42 36.02
N ARG A 189 5.26 42.56 34.83
CA ARG A 189 4.37 43.70 34.55
C ARG A 189 3.17 43.75 35.49
N LYS A 190 2.57 42.61 35.80
CA LYS A 190 1.40 42.53 36.69
C LYS A 190 1.78 42.80 38.14
N ASN A 191 2.90 42.27 38.60
CA ASN A 191 3.46 42.59 39.91
C ASN A 191 3.79 44.08 40.02
N GLY A 192 4.34 44.70 38.99
CA GLY A 192 4.54 46.15 38.92
C GLY A 192 3.23 46.94 39.03
N GLN A 193 2.17 46.51 38.34
CA GLN A 193 0.83 47.12 38.44
C GLN A 193 0.24 46.96 39.85
N ILE A 194 0.38 45.78 40.46
CA ILE A 194 -0.09 45.51 41.83
C ILE A 194 0.65 46.41 42.82
N ASN A 195 1.97 46.52 42.74
CA ASN A 195 2.77 47.38 43.61
C ASN A 195 2.37 48.85 43.47
N THR A 196 2.16 49.32 42.23
CA THR A 196 1.71 50.70 41.98
C THR A 196 0.32 50.95 42.58
N LEU A 197 -0.60 49.99 42.43
CA LEU A 197 -1.94 50.08 42.99
C LEU A 197 -1.92 50.08 44.52
N MET A 198 -1.10 49.21 45.14
CA MET A 198 -0.87 49.19 46.58
C MET A 198 -0.35 50.53 47.10
N GLN A 199 0.65 51.11 46.43
CA GLN A 199 1.18 52.41 46.80
C GLN A 199 0.12 53.51 46.73
N ARG A 200 -0.67 53.56 45.66
CA ARG A 200 -1.79 54.53 45.54
C ARG A 200 -2.85 54.32 46.61
N HIS A 201 -3.15 53.08 46.97
CA HIS A 201 -4.08 52.80 48.06
C HIS A 201 -3.53 53.27 49.40
N GLU A 202 -2.24 53.07 49.68
CA GLU A 202 -1.59 53.55 50.90
C GLU A 202 -1.60 55.10 50.98
N GLU A 203 -1.30 55.77 49.85
CA GLU A 203 -1.39 57.22 49.72
C GLU A 203 -2.82 57.71 50.00
N ALA A 204 -3.83 57.12 49.35
CA ALA A 204 -5.23 57.49 49.56
C ALA A 204 -5.70 57.22 51.01
N PHE A 205 -5.26 56.12 51.63
CA PHE A 205 -5.53 55.84 53.04
C PHE A 205 -4.90 56.89 53.96
N THR A 206 -3.68 57.31 53.66
CA THR A 206 -2.98 58.36 54.39
C THR A 206 -3.71 59.68 54.25
N ASP A 207 -4.15 60.05 53.04
CA ASP A 207 -4.93 61.26 52.79
C ASP A 207 -6.27 61.26 53.54
N ILE A 208 -7.00 60.15 53.54
CA ILE A 208 -8.24 59.99 54.32
C ILE A 208 -7.97 60.15 55.82
N LYS A 209 -6.91 59.50 56.32
CA LYS A 209 -6.52 59.60 57.73
C LYS A 209 -6.18 61.04 58.11
N ASN A 210 -5.44 61.75 57.25
CA ASN A 210 -5.10 63.15 57.44
C ASN A 210 -6.36 64.04 57.44
N TYR A 211 -7.27 63.84 56.48
CA TYR A 211 -8.55 64.56 56.42
C TYR A 211 -9.37 64.43 57.70
N TYR A 212 -9.54 63.21 58.23
CA TYR A 212 -10.26 62.99 59.49
C TYR A 212 -9.50 63.50 60.72
N ASN A 213 -8.17 63.42 60.73
CA ASN A 213 -7.36 64.03 61.77
C ASN A 213 -7.52 65.55 61.77
N ASP A 214 -7.51 66.20 60.62
CA ASP A 214 -7.70 67.65 60.48
C ASP A 214 -9.10 68.07 60.95
N ILE A 215 -10.15 67.32 60.60
CA ILE A 215 -11.50 67.55 61.15
C ILE A 215 -11.49 67.40 62.66
N THR A 216 -10.81 66.37 63.19
CA THR A 216 -10.76 66.13 64.63
C THR A 216 -10.02 67.26 65.36
N LEU A 217 -8.90 67.73 64.82
CA LEU A 217 -8.15 68.87 65.34
C LEU A 217 -8.97 70.17 65.27
N ASN A 218 -9.64 70.43 64.15
CA ASN A 218 -10.53 71.58 64.00
C ASN A 218 -11.70 71.53 64.99
N ASN A 219 -12.32 70.36 65.16
CA ASN A 219 -13.39 70.15 66.13
C ASN A 219 -12.88 70.35 67.57
N LEU A 220 -11.69 69.86 67.90
CA LEU A 220 -11.04 70.08 69.21
C LEU A 220 -10.74 71.56 69.46
N ALA A 221 -10.23 72.27 68.45
CA ALA A 221 -9.98 73.72 68.51
C ALA A 221 -11.30 74.49 68.70
N LEU A 222 -12.34 74.13 67.96
CA LEU A 222 -13.68 74.72 68.11
C LEU A 222 -14.26 74.46 69.50
N ILE A 223 -14.21 73.22 70.00
CA ILE A 223 -14.65 72.87 71.35
C ILE A 223 -13.88 73.68 72.40
N SER A 224 -12.57 73.83 72.23
CA SER A 224 -11.74 74.62 73.14
C SER A 224 -12.15 76.10 73.13
N SER A 225 -12.37 76.67 71.95
CA SER A 225 -12.84 78.06 71.82
C SER A 225 -14.23 78.28 72.42
N LEU A 226 -15.17 77.34 72.23
CA LEU A 226 -16.50 77.40 72.85
C LEU A 226 -16.42 77.25 74.37
N LYS A 227 -15.53 76.40 74.90
CA LYS A 227 -15.28 76.30 76.34
C LYS A 227 -14.73 77.59 76.93
N GLU A 228 -13.80 78.24 76.24
CA GLU A 228 -13.24 79.53 76.65
C GLU A 228 -14.33 80.62 76.65
N GLN A 229 -15.14 80.67 75.59
CA GLN A 229 -16.29 81.59 75.51
C GLN A 229 -17.33 81.33 76.62
N MET A 230 -17.63 80.07 76.93
CA MET A 230 -18.52 79.72 78.05
C MET A 230 -17.95 80.17 79.39
N GLU A 231 -16.65 79.99 79.62
CA GLU A 231 -15.98 80.43 80.85
C GLU A 231 -16.01 81.96 81.00
N ASP A 232 -15.77 82.69 79.90
CA ASP A 232 -15.90 84.14 79.87
C ASP A 232 -17.34 84.62 80.10
N MET A 233 -18.31 83.94 79.50
CA MET A 233 -19.74 84.21 79.74
C MET A 233 -20.12 83.95 81.19
N ARG A 234 -19.62 82.87 81.80
CA ARG A 234 -19.84 82.57 83.21
C ARG A 234 -19.24 83.63 84.12
N LYS A 235 -18.02 84.10 83.85
CA LYS A 235 -17.40 85.22 84.60
C LYS A 235 -18.22 86.51 84.47
N LYS A 236 -18.78 86.79 83.28
CA LYS A 236 -19.69 87.92 83.06
C LYS A 236 -21.00 87.76 83.84
N GLU A 237 -21.58 86.56 83.85
CA GLU A 237 -22.79 86.25 84.61
C GLU A 237 -22.56 86.40 86.11
N GLU A 238 -21.46 85.87 86.66
CA GLU A 238 -21.10 86.05 88.07
C GLU A 238 -20.89 87.53 88.44
N ARG A 239 -20.38 88.34 87.49
CA ARG A 239 -20.26 89.79 87.67
C ARG A 239 -21.63 90.48 87.65
N LEU A 240 -22.50 90.14 86.69
CA LEU A 240 -23.85 90.70 86.59
C LEU A 240 -24.73 90.28 87.78
N GLN A 241 -24.58 89.06 88.30
CA GLN A 241 -25.25 88.61 89.52
C GLN A 241 -24.81 89.44 90.74
N ARG A 242 -23.53 89.80 90.84
CA ARG A 242 -23.03 90.71 91.90
C ARG A 242 -23.63 92.12 91.76
N GLU A 243 -23.63 92.68 90.55
CA GLU A 243 -24.23 93.99 90.27
C GLU A 243 -25.75 93.97 90.53
N MET A 244 -26.46 92.90 90.14
CA MET A 244 -27.88 92.71 90.45
C MET A 244 -28.16 92.59 91.95
N ALA A 245 -27.30 91.91 92.71
CA ALA A 245 -27.44 91.81 94.17
C ALA A 245 -27.30 93.19 94.85
N GLU A 246 -26.37 94.03 94.37
CA GLU A 246 -26.24 95.43 94.83
C GLU A 246 -27.48 96.27 94.49
N VAL A 247 -27.97 96.18 93.25
CA VAL A 247 -29.18 96.89 92.81
C VAL A 247 -30.41 96.42 93.59
N ALA A 248 -30.54 95.12 93.86
CA ALA A 248 -31.63 94.57 94.68
C ALA A 248 -31.58 95.09 96.13
N LEU A 249 -30.38 95.24 96.71
CA LEU A 249 -30.20 95.81 98.05
C LEU A 249 -30.56 97.31 98.07
N GLN A 250 -30.20 98.06 97.03
CA GLN A 250 -30.57 99.48 96.89
C GLN A 250 -32.07 99.65 96.67
N ASN A 251 -32.72 98.79 95.87
CA ASN A 251 -34.17 98.79 95.69
C ASN A 251 -34.92 98.52 97.01
N ARG A 252 -34.43 97.59 97.85
CA ARG A 252 -35.04 97.30 99.16
C ARG A 252 -35.05 98.50 100.11
N ARG A 253 -34.07 99.42 100.01
CA ARG A 253 -34.01 100.65 100.83
C ARG A 253 -34.96 101.77 100.38
N LEU A 254 -35.46 101.71 99.14
CA LEU A 254 -36.27 102.77 98.52
C LEU A 254 -37.77 102.41 98.42
N VAL A 255 -38.15 101.17 98.73
CA VAL A 255 -39.54 100.67 98.62
C VAL A 255 -40.47 101.22 99.72
N ASP A 256 -40.00 101.32 100.97
CA ASP A 256 -40.86 101.71 102.10
C ASP A 256 -41.36 103.17 102.07
N PRO A 257 -40.56 104.17 101.62
CA PRO A 257 -41.05 105.55 101.47
C PRO A 257 -41.95 105.76 100.24
N LEU A 258 -41.78 104.92 99.19
CA LEU A 258 -42.48 105.07 97.91
C LEU A 258 -43.88 104.44 97.91
N GLN A 259 -44.11 103.42 98.75
CA GLN A 259 -45.40 102.74 98.88
C GLN A 259 -46.45 103.65 99.54
N LYS A 260 -46.08 104.41 100.59
CA LYS A 260 -46.98 105.36 101.26
C LYS A 260 -47.45 106.52 100.36
N ALA A 261 -46.64 106.94 99.39
CA ALA A 261 -47.00 108.01 98.43
C ALA A 261 -47.80 107.49 97.22
N ARG A 262 -47.79 106.17 96.96
CA ARG A 262 -48.50 105.55 95.83
C ARG A 262 -49.96 105.19 96.16
N ASP A 263 -50.27 104.86 97.40
CA ASP A 263 -51.61 104.43 97.79
C ASP A 263 -52.65 105.59 97.72
N GLU A 264 -52.23 106.84 97.96
CA GLU A 264 -53.10 108.03 97.83
C GLU A 264 -53.30 108.49 96.36
N MET A 265 -52.38 108.17 95.45
CA MET A 265 -52.45 108.58 94.03
C MET A 265 -53.15 107.53 93.14
N ALA A 266 -53.20 106.26 93.57
CA ALA A 266 -53.71 105.12 92.81
C ALA A 266 -55.25 104.96 92.82
N GLU A 267 -55.97 105.70 93.66
CA GLU A 267 -57.43 105.66 93.73
C GLU A 267 -58.10 106.65 92.75
N MET A 268 -57.43 107.77 92.44
CA MET A 268 -57.96 108.82 91.56
C MET A 268 -57.63 108.63 90.06
N ARG A 269 -56.59 107.86 89.71
CA ARG A 269 -56.20 107.63 88.29
C ARG A 269 -56.79 106.36 87.66
N ARG A 270 -57.27 105.40 88.46
CA ARG A 270 -57.78 104.10 87.99
C ARG A 270 -59.10 104.19 87.22
N LYS A 271 -59.95 105.18 87.51
CA LYS A 271 -61.28 105.32 86.87
C LYS A 271 -61.26 105.94 85.47
N LEU A 272 -60.13 106.49 85.00
CA LEU A 272 -60.07 107.25 83.74
C LEU A 272 -59.34 106.51 82.60
N GLY A 273 -58.38 105.62 82.90
CA GLY A 273 -57.47 105.03 81.89
C GLY A 273 -57.86 103.64 81.34
N ASP A 274 -58.90 103.01 81.88
CA ASP A 274 -59.32 101.65 81.49
C ASP A 274 -60.33 101.66 80.32
N CYS A 275 -60.97 102.79 80.02
CA CYS A 275 -61.95 102.89 78.92
C CYS A 275 -61.33 103.18 77.53
N GLU A 276 -60.08 103.67 77.47
CA GLU A 276 -59.45 104.08 76.19
C GLU A 276 -58.59 102.98 75.56
N ARG A 277 -58.05 102.05 76.36
CA ARG A 277 -57.15 100.97 75.88
C ARG A 277 -57.89 99.83 75.17
N ASP A 278 -59.12 99.52 75.56
CA ASP A 278 -59.87 98.39 75.01
C ASP A 278 -60.39 98.65 73.58
N LYS A 279 -60.45 99.91 73.13
CA LYS A 279 -60.87 100.27 71.75
C LYS A 279 -59.82 99.97 70.69
N GLN A 280 -58.52 99.96 71.02
CA GLN A 280 -57.45 99.78 70.03
C GLN A 280 -57.12 98.29 69.77
N ILE A 281 -57.33 97.40 70.75
CA ILE A 281 -56.97 95.97 70.68
C ILE A 281 -57.94 95.18 69.76
N LEU A 282 -59.19 95.63 69.61
CA LEU A 282 -60.22 94.99 68.79
C LEU A 282 -60.00 95.15 67.27
N VAL A 283 -59.28 96.21 66.85
CA VAL A 283 -59.05 96.49 65.42
C VAL A 283 -57.88 95.66 64.87
N SER A 284 -56.81 95.48 65.64
CA SER A 284 -55.62 94.73 65.21
C SER A 284 -55.84 93.22 65.10
N THR A 285 -56.76 92.66 65.89
CA THR A 285 -57.07 91.22 65.89
C THR A 285 -57.95 90.80 64.70
N LYS A 286 -58.82 91.69 64.19
CA LYS A 286 -59.64 91.45 63.00
C LYS A 286 -58.84 91.37 61.68
N ALA A 287 -57.71 92.08 61.59
CA ALA A 287 -56.87 92.11 60.38
C ALA A 287 -56.06 90.82 60.19
N ARG A 288 -55.59 90.20 61.29
CA ARG A 288 -54.80 88.96 61.26
C ARG A 288 -55.62 87.73 60.84
N LEU A 289 -56.90 87.66 61.20
CA LEU A 289 -57.79 86.54 60.87
C LEU A 289 -58.04 86.40 59.36
N LYS A 290 -58.09 87.54 58.64
CA LYS A 290 -58.42 87.61 57.21
C LYS A 290 -57.28 87.13 56.29
N VAL A 291 -56.03 87.19 56.75
CA VAL A 291 -54.85 86.72 56.00
C VAL A 291 -54.74 85.21 56.07
N THR A 292 -54.93 84.64 57.26
CA THR A 292 -54.88 83.18 57.50
C THR A 292 -56.02 82.40 56.82
N GLU A 293 -57.20 83.00 56.63
CA GLU A 293 -58.30 82.37 55.86
C GLU A 293 -58.02 82.29 54.35
N LYS A 294 -57.13 83.14 53.82
CA LYS A 294 -56.76 83.15 52.40
C LYS A 294 -55.74 82.04 52.08
N GLU A 295 -54.74 81.88 52.95
CA GLU A 295 -53.70 80.84 52.83
C GLU A 295 -54.28 79.41 52.92
N LEU A 296 -55.35 79.21 53.70
CA LEU A 296 -56.03 77.92 53.82
C LEU A 296 -56.78 77.51 52.53
N LYS A 297 -57.31 78.47 51.77
CA LYS A 297 -58.04 78.21 50.51
C LYS A 297 -57.10 77.90 49.35
N ASP A 298 -55.93 78.54 49.32
CA ASP A 298 -54.93 78.29 48.27
C ASP A 298 -54.33 76.88 48.40
N LEU A 299 -54.10 76.39 49.63
CA LEU A 299 -53.60 75.04 49.90
C LEU A 299 -54.61 73.92 49.57
N GLN A 300 -55.91 74.18 49.75
CA GLN A 300 -56.97 73.23 49.38
C GLN A 300 -57.08 73.06 47.86
N TRP A 301 -56.75 74.09 47.07
CA TRP A 301 -56.82 74.01 45.62
C TRP A 301 -55.65 73.22 45.00
N GLU A 302 -54.43 73.34 45.54
CA GLU A 302 -53.29 72.55 45.06
C GLU A 302 -53.45 71.04 45.29
N HIS A 303 -54.16 70.65 46.36
CA HIS A 303 -54.46 69.25 46.68
C HIS A 303 -55.40 68.60 45.66
N GLU A 304 -56.48 69.29 45.27
CA GLU A 304 -57.46 68.82 44.28
C GLU A 304 -56.84 68.68 42.87
N VAL A 305 -55.89 69.56 42.51
CA VAL A 305 -55.17 69.51 41.21
C VAL A 305 -54.22 68.31 41.13
N LEU A 306 -53.59 67.91 42.24
CA LEU A 306 -52.73 66.72 42.29
C LEU A 306 -53.55 65.42 42.21
N GLU A 307 -54.72 65.34 42.84
CA GLU A 307 -55.61 64.17 42.74
C GLU A 307 -56.16 63.96 41.32
N GLN A 308 -56.51 65.04 40.60
CA GLN A 308 -56.94 64.93 39.20
C GLN A 308 -55.82 64.52 38.23
N ARG A 309 -54.55 64.84 38.52
CA ARG A 309 -53.40 64.34 37.73
C ARG A 309 -53.17 62.85 37.94
N PHE A 310 -53.42 62.33 39.15
CA PHE A 310 -53.23 60.91 39.47
C PHE A 310 -54.31 60.02 38.82
N LEU A 311 -55.54 60.51 38.70
CA LEU A 311 -56.64 59.82 38.00
C LEU A 311 -56.46 59.80 36.47
N LYS A 312 -55.76 60.79 35.88
CA LYS A 312 -55.53 60.87 34.43
C LYS A 312 -54.44 59.92 33.91
N VAL A 313 -53.50 59.51 34.76
CA VAL A 313 -52.42 58.56 34.41
C VAL A 313 -52.89 57.09 34.54
N ARG A 314 -53.98 56.83 35.25
CA ARG A 314 -54.57 55.48 35.37
C ARG A 314 -55.58 55.14 34.26
N GLY A 315 -55.94 56.12 33.41
CA GLY A 315 -56.91 56.00 32.32
C GLY A 315 -56.32 55.89 30.90
N LEU A 316 -55.00 55.92 30.73
CA LEU A 316 -54.33 55.71 29.45
C LEU A 316 -53.64 54.34 29.42
N VAL A 317 -54.47 53.33 29.12
CA VAL A 317 -54.19 52.30 28.12
C VAL A 317 -52.76 51.74 28.15
N ILE A 318 -52.55 50.70 28.95
CA ILE A 318 -51.67 49.61 28.51
C ILE A 318 -52.35 49.02 27.28
N HIS A 319 -51.87 49.41 26.09
CA HIS A 319 -52.49 49.07 24.81
C HIS A 319 -52.57 47.54 24.67
N PRO A 320 -53.77 46.93 24.64
CA PRO A 320 -53.88 45.48 24.49
C PRO A 320 -53.22 44.97 23.20
N SER A 321 -53.04 45.83 22.18
CA SER A 321 -52.41 45.42 20.93
C SER A 321 -50.88 45.27 21.00
N LEU A 322 -50.16 45.93 21.92
CA LEU A 322 -48.70 45.76 22.01
C LEU A 322 -48.35 44.45 22.75
N ILE A 323 -49.13 44.11 23.78
CA ILE A 323 -49.03 42.79 24.44
C ILE A 323 -49.49 41.70 23.47
N LEU A 324 -50.58 41.90 22.71
CA LEU A 324 -51.05 40.94 21.72
C LEU A 324 -50.06 40.76 20.56
N GLN A 325 -49.38 41.83 20.10
CA GLN A 325 -48.33 41.73 19.07
C GLN A 325 -47.12 40.94 19.55
N VAL A 326 -46.58 41.25 20.74
CA VAL A 326 -45.44 40.50 21.30
C VAL A 326 -45.82 39.04 21.58
N GLN A 327 -47.08 38.79 21.98
CA GLN A 327 -47.57 37.44 22.25
C GLN A 327 -47.87 36.66 20.96
N GLN A 328 -48.35 37.32 19.91
CA GLN A 328 -48.47 36.76 18.56
C GLN A 328 -47.10 36.47 17.94
N GLU A 329 -46.14 37.39 18.04
CA GLU A 329 -44.77 37.19 17.56
C GLU A 329 -44.10 36.01 18.27
N ARG A 330 -44.27 35.91 19.61
CA ARG A 330 -43.81 34.75 20.39
C ARG A 330 -44.49 33.47 19.93
N ASP A 331 -45.81 33.45 19.83
CA ASP A 331 -46.57 32.24 19.46
C ASP A 331 -46.31 31.81 18.02
N GLU A 332 -46.05 32.76 17.13
CA GLU A 332 -45.65 32.51 15.76
C GLU A 332 -44.21 31.99 15.66
N LEU A 333 -43.28 32.51 16.49
CA LEU A 333 -41.93 31.96 16.60
C LEU A 333 -41.96 30.52 17.14
N TYR A 334 -42.79 30.25 18.16
CA TYR A 334 -42.99 28.91 18.71
C TYR A 334 -43.60 27.96 17.67
N ARG A 335 -44.58 28.42 16.88
CA ARG A 335 -45.16 27.62 15.77
C ARG A 335 -44.13 27.34 14.68
N LYS A 336 -43.36 28.34 14.24
CA LYS A 336 -42.31 28.17 13.22
C LYS A 336 -41.19 27.23 13.72
N PHE A 337 -40.79 27.35 14.98
CA PHE A 337 -39.82 26.46 15.60
C PHE A 337 -40.33 25.02 15.66
N THR A 338 -41.57 24.82 16.09
CA THR A 338 -42.19 23.48 16.16
C THR A 338 -42.35 22.86 14.77
N ALA A 339 -42.79 23.65 13.78
CA ALA A 339 -42.91 23.21 12.40
C ALA A 339 -41.54 22.87 11.78
N ALA A 340 -40.50 23.66 12.03
CA ALA A 340 -39.15 23.38 11.55
C ALA A 340 -38.57 22.10 12.19
N ILE A 341 -38.80 21.87 13.49
CA ILE A 341 -38.41 20.62 14.14
C ILE A 341 -39.13 19.42 13.52
N GLN A 342 -40.44 19.51 13.33
CA GLN A 342 -41.23 18.44 12.71
C GLN A 342 -40.80 18.18 11.27
N GLU A 343 -40.51 19.21 10.48
CA GLU A 343 -40.01 19.06 9.11
C GLU A 343 -38.64 18.38 9.06
N VAL A 344 -37.72 18.77 9.95
CA VAL A 344 -36.40 18.13 10.08
C VAL A 344 -36.53 16.68 10.55
N GLN A 345 -37.40 16.40 11.52
CA GLN A 345 -37.72 15.04 11.99
C GLN A 345 -38.37 14.19 10.89
N GLN A 346 -39.25 14.77 10.07
CA GLN A 346 -39.91 14.05 8.98
C GLN A 346 -38.93 13.76 7.84
N LYS A 347 -38.05 14.71 7.47
CA LYS A 347 -37.00 14.51 6.46
C LYS A 347 -35.95 13.49 6.91
N THR A 348 -35.49 13.58 8.15
CA THR A 348 -34.56 12.57 8.71
C THR A 348 -35.26 11.23 8.90
N GLY A 349 -36.51 11.21 9.34
CA GLY A 349 -37.34 10.00 9.45
C GLY A 349 -37.54 9.29 8.11
N PHE A 350 -37.81 10.03 7.03
CA PHE A 350 -37.92 9.45 5.69
C PHE A 350 -36.58 8.91 5.18
N LYS A 351 -35.47 9.63 5.43
CA LYS A 351 -34.12 9.15 5.10
C LYS A 351 -33.78 7.88 5.86
N ASN A 352 -34.11 7.81 7.15
CA ASN A 352 -33.90 6.63 8.00
C ASN A 352 -34.75 5.46 7.51
N LEU A 353 -36.03 5.67 7.22
CA LEU A 353 -36.92 4.63 6.69
C LEU A 353 -36.41 4.07 5.35
N LEU A 354 -35.89 4.92 4.48
CA LEU A 354 -35.29 4.51 3.22
C LEU A 354 -34.01 3.67 3.44
N LEU A 355 -33.16 4.08 4.38
CA LEU A 355 -31.96 3.34 4.77
C LEU A 355 -32.32 1.99 5.39
N GLU A 356 -33.31 1.94 6.29
CA GLU A 356 -33.83 0.70 6.88
C GLU A 356 -34.36 -0.25 5.81
N ARG A 357 -35.16 0.25 4.85
CA ARG A 357 -35.62 -0.57 3.73
C ARG A 357 -34.47 -1.08 2.87
N LYS A 358 -33.48 -0.22 2.56
CA LYS A 358 -32.30 -0.62 1.79
C LYS A 358 -31.49 -1.68 2.53
N LEU A 359 -31.32 -1.54 3.85
CA LEU A 359 -30.64 -2.49 4.71
C LEU A 359 -31.40 -3.82 4.76
N GLN A 360 -32.73 -3.79 4.88
CA GLN A 360 -33.57 -5.00 4.83
C GLN A 360 -33.45 -5.74 3.50
N VAL A 361 -33.47 -5.02 2.37
CA VAL A 361 -33.28 -5.64 1.03
C VAL A 361 -31.88 -6.24 0.90
N LEU A 362 -30.84 -5.55 1.38
CA LEU A 362 -29.48 -6.09 1.36
C LEU A 362 -29.32 -7.30 2.28
N SER A 363 -29.90 -7.28 3.49
CA SER A 363 -29.87 -8.41 4.43
C SER A 363 -30.54 -9.64 3.83
N THR A 364 -31.75 -9.49 3.27
CA THR A 364 -32.44 -10.61 2.61
C THR A 364 -31.70 -11.12 1.37
N ALA A 365 -30.94 -10.27 0.68
CA ALA A 365 -30.09 -10.69 -0.43
C ALA A 365 -28.87 -11.50 0.05
N VAL A 366 -28.25 -11.09 1.17
CA VAL A 366 -27.15 -11.83 1.82
C VAL A 366 -27.64 -13.18 2.32
N GLU A 367 -28.76 -13.23 3.04
CA GLU A 367 -29.35 -14.49 3.53
C GLU A 367 -29.64 -15.46 2.38
N LYS A 368 -30.23 -14.98 1.27
CA LYS A 368 -30.46 -15.82 0.08
C LYS A 368 -29.16 -16.35 -0.53
N ARG A 369 -28.12 -15.52 -0.60
CA ARG A 369 -26.81 -15.92 -1.13
C ARG A 369 -26.13 -16.93 -0.21
N GLU A 370 -26.24 -16.77 1.10
CA GLU A 370 -25.68 -17.69 2.09
C GLU A 370 -26.37 -19.06 2.06
N VAL A 371 -27.71 -19.08 1.92
CA VAL A 371 -28.46 -20.33 1.71
C VAL A 371 -28.03 -21.02 0.42
N GLN A 372 -27.98 -20.30 -0.70
CA GLN A 372 -27.52 -20.86 -1.99
C GLN A 372 -26.08 -21.37 -1.93
N PHE A 373 -25.20 -20.65 -1.23
CA PHE A 373 -23.82 -21.07 -1.04
C PHE A 373 -23.74 -22.35 -0.21
N ASN A 374 -24.46 -22.42 0.90
CA ASN A 374 -24.52 -23.61 1.76
C ASN A 374 -25.10 -24.83 1.03
N GLU A 375 -26.13 -24.65 0.20
CA GLU A 375 -26.69 -25.71 -0.66
C GLU A 375 -25.66 -26.25 -1.66
N VAL A 376 -24.92 -25.36 -2.33
CA VAL A 376 -23.85 -25.75 -3.29
C VAL A 376 -22.70 -26.45 -2.56
N LEU A 377 -22.31 -25.97 -1.39
CA LEU A 377 -21.27 -26.61 -0.57
C LEU A 377 -21.69 -28.02 -0.14
N ALA A 378 -22.92 -28.21 0.32
CA ALA A 378 -23.46 -29.51 0.69
C ALA A 378 -23.56 -30.48 -0.51
N ALA A 379 -23.93 -29.98 -1.70
CA ALA A 379 -24.01 -30.80 -2.92
C ALA A 379 -22.65 -31.20 -3.48
N SER A 380 -21.58 -30.42 -3.21
CA SER A 380 -20.27 -30.61 -3.81
C SER A 380 -19.38 -31.63 -3.09
N ASN A 381 -19.77 -32.11 -1.89
CA ASN A 381 -19.03 -33.09 -1.07
C ASN A 381 -17.51 -32.82 -0.99
N MET A 382 -17.13 -31.54 -0.94
CA MET A 382 -15.72 -31.15 -0.89
C MET A 382 -15.16 -31.34 0.53
N ASP A 383 -13.87 -31.65 0.63
CA ASP A 383 -13.17 -31.71 1.92
C ASP A 383 -13.27 -30.35 2.64
N PRO A 384 -13.90 -30.28 3.84
CA PRO A 384 -14.11 -29.03 4.56
C PRO A 384 -12.82 -28.26 4.86
N ALA A 385 -11.71 -28.96 5.09
CA ALA A 385 -10.43 -28.34 5.39
C ALA A 385 -9.82 -27.64 4.16
N ALA A 386 -9.87 -28.28 2.99
CA ALA A 386 -9.42 -27.69 1.74
C ALA A 386 -10.28 -26.49 1.31
N LEU A 387 -11.61 -26.57 1.52
CA LEU A 387 -12.54 -25.48 1.19
C LEU A 387 -12.29 -24.24 2.07
N MET A 388 -12.14 -24.42 3.39
CA MET A 388 -11.83 -23.30 4.30
C MET A 388 -10.53 -22.60 3.90
N LEU A 389 -9.49 -23.36 3.52
CA LEU A 389 -8.22 -22.79 3.10
C LEU A 389 -8.35 -21.94 1.82
N VAL A 390 -9.15 -22.41 0.85
CA VAL A 390 -9.40 -21.66 -0.40
C VAL A 390 -10.28 -20.43 -0.13
N SER A 391 -11.29 -20.55 0.74
CA SER A 391 -12.16 -19.44 1.14
C SER A 391 -11.37 -18.33 1.84
N HIS A 392 -10.52 -18.69 2.82
CA HIS A 392 -9.69 -17.72 3.53
C HIS A 392 -8.71 -17.01 2.58
N LYS A 393 -8.05 -17.76 1.67
CA LYS A 393 -7.17 -17.15 0.67
C LYS A 393 -7.91 -16.20 -0.27
N LEU A 394 -9.16 -16.52 -0.63
CA LEU A 394 -9.97 -15.66 -1.47
C LEU A 394 -10.42 -14.41 -0.71
N GLU A 395 -10.79 -14.54 0.56
CA GLU A 395 -11.08 -13.42 1.47
C GLU A 395 -9.87 -12.49 1.61
N ASP A 396 -8.68 -13.03 1.86
CA ASP A 396 -7.44 -12.25 1.95
C ASP A 396 -7.18 -11.44 0.66
N VAL A 397 -7.39 -12.06 -0.51
CA VAL A 397 -7.23 -11.39 -1.81
C VAL A 397 -8.31 -10.32 -2.02
N LEU A 398 -9.56 -10.57 -1.63
CA LEU A 398 -10.65 -9.60 -1.74
C LEU A 398 -10.44 -8.42 -0.78
N GLU A 399 -9.99 -8.67 0.44
CA GLU A 399 -9.67 -7.63 1.43
C GLU A 399 -8.49 -6.78 0.97
N SER A 400 -7.42 -7.41 0.46
CA SER A 400 -6.29 -6.70 -0.14
C SER A 400 -6.71 -5.81 -1.32
N LYS A 401 -7.56 -6.32 -2.22
CA LYS A 401 -8.11 -5.53 -3.34
C LYS A 401 -9.00 -4.39 -2.86
N ASN A 402 -9.89 -4.63 -1.89
CA ASN A 402 -10.77 -3.60 -1.33
C ASN A 402 -9.98 -2.50 -0.62
N THR A 403 -8.91 -2.85 0.09
CA THR A 403 -7.99 -1.89 0.71
C THR A 403 -7.29 -1.05 -0.36
N THR A 404 -6.77 -1.70 -1.40
CA THR A 404 -6.16 -1.00 -2.54
C THR A 404 -7.15 -0.04 -3.22
N ILE A 405 -8.42 -0.43 -3.39
CA ILE A 405 -9.46 0.45 -3.95
C ILE A 405 -9.67 1.68 -3.06
N LYS A 406 -9.77 1.50 -1.74
CA LYS A 406 -9.93 2.61 -0.78
C LYS A 406 -8.72 3.55 -0.82
N ASP A 407 -7.51 3.01 -0.86
CA ASP A 407 -6.28 3.79 -0.92
C ASP A 407 -6.20 4.59 -2.22
N LEU A 408 -6.51 3.96 -3.36
CA LEU A 408 -6.53 4.65 -4.65
C LEU A 408 -7.61 5.73 -4.73
N GLN A 409 -8.79 5.49 -4.14
CA GLN A 409 -9.84 6.51 -4.05
C GLN A 409 -9.41 7.70 -3.17
N TYR A 410 -8.73 7.43 -2.06
CA TYR A 410 -8.17 8.46 -1.19
C TYR A 410 -7.08 9.26 -1.90
N GLU A 411 -6.17 8.58 -2.61
CA GLU A 411 -5.11 9.21 -3.39
C GLU A 411 -5.67 10.09 -4.51
N LEU A 412 -6.69 9.59 -5.23
CA LEU A 412 -7.39 10.38 -6.24
C LEU A 412 -8.02 11.63 -5.62
N ALA A 413 -8.71 11.51 -4.47
CA ALA A 413 -9.29 12.65 -3.77
C ALA A 413 -8.23 13.66 -3.30
N ARG A 414 -7.09 13.17 -2.81
CA ARG A 414 -5.94 14.00 -2.38
C ARG A 414 -5.35 14.78 -3.55
N VAL A 415 -5.15 14.14 -4.70
CA VAL A 415 -4.59 14.79 -5.91
C VAL A 415 -5.58 15.79 -6.50
N CYS A 416 -6.86 15.43 -6.64
CA CYS A 416 -7.90 16.36 -7.10
C CYS A 416 -8.01 17.59 -6.19
N LYS A 417 -7.87 17.40 -4.87
CA LYS A 417 -7.83 18.51 -3.92
C LYS A 417 -6.61 19.39 -4.12
N ALA A 418 -5.41 18.81 -4.18
CA ALA A 418 -4.18 19.55 -4.39
C ALA A 418 -4.20 20.36 -5.69
N HIS A 419 -4.77 19.79 -6.76
CA HIS A 419 -5.01 20.48 -8.03
C HIS A 419 -5.93 21.70 -7.86
N ASN A 420 -7.10 21.51 -7.21
CA ASN A 420 -8.05 22.60 -6.99
C ASN A 420 -7.50 23.69 -6.05
N ASP A 421 -6.75 23.33 -5.00
CA ASP A 421 -6.11 24.28 -4.09
C ASP A 421 -4.99 25.08 -4.79
N LEU A 422 -4.25 24.43 -5.69
CA LEU A 422 -3.24 25.08 -6.53
C LEU A 422 -3.88 26.08 -7.49
N LEU A 423 -4.98 25.70 -8.16
CA LEU A 423 -5.75 26.60 -9.02
C LEU A 423 -6.18 27.86 -8.26
N ARG A 424 -6.79 27.70 -7.08
CA ARG A 424 -7.20 28.84 -6.23
C ARG A 424 -6.02 29.70 -5.80
N THR A 425 -4.88 29.09 -5.51
CA THR A 425 -3.66 29.82 -5.13
C THR A 425 -3.14 30.65 -6.31
N TYR A 426 -3.15 30.10 -7.53
CA TYR A 426 -2.79 30.84 -8.73
C TYR A 426 -3.76 31.98 -9.02
N GLU A 427 -5.07 31.74 -8.93
CA GLU A 427 -6.08 32.78 -9.10
C GLU A 427 -5.88 33.93 -8.10
N ALA A 428 -5.68 33.60 -6.82
CA ALA A 428 -5.40 34.59 -5.79
C ALA A 428 -4.10 35.38 -6.05
N LYS A 429 -3.06 34.73 -6.57
CA LYS A 429 -1.79 35.40 -6.92
C LYS A 429 -1.94 36.30 -8.15
N LEU A 430 -2.63 35.85 -9.20
CA LEU A 430 -2.90 36.67 -10.39
C LEU A 430 -3.66 37.95 -10.01
N LEU A 431 -4.70 37.82 -9.18
CA LEU A 431 -5.44 38.96 -8.65
C LEU A 431 -4.54 39.88 -7.80
N ALA A 432 -3.66 39.32 -6.95
CA ALA A 432 -2.73 40.12 -6.14
C ALA A 432 -1.71 40.91 -6.98
N PHE A 433 -1.34 40.42 -8.17
CA PHE A 433 -0.50 41.14 -9.13
C PHE A 433 -1.30 42.07 -10.07
N GLY A 434 -2.61 42.20 -9.86
CA GLY A 434 -3.49 43.07 -10.67
C GLY A 434 -3.80 42.51 -12.05
N ILE A 435 -3.66 41.20 -12.26
CA ILE A 435 -3.99 40.51 -13.51
C ILE A 435 -5.43 39.97 -13.40
N PRO A 436 -6.40 40.51 -14.15
CA PRO A 436 -7.77 39.98 -14.18
C PRO A 436 -7.79 38.55 -14.72
N LEU A 437 -8.60 37.68 -14.10
CA LEU A 437 -8.73 36.28 -14.49
C LEU A 437 -9.26 36.10 -15.92
N ASP A 438 -9.98 37.10 -16.45
CA ASP A 438 -10.49 37.13 -17.82
C ASP A 438 -9.35 37.24 -18.88
N ASN A 439 -8.17 37.73 -18.48
CA ASN A 439 -7.02 37.92 -19.38
C ASN A 439 -6.22 36.63 -19.63
N VAL A 440 -6.54 35.53 -18.95
CA VAL A 440 -5.78 34.26 -19.00
C VAL A 440 -6.17 33.42 -20.24
N GLY A 441 -7.30 33.72 -20.89
CA GLY A 441 -7.69 33.14 -22.18
C GLY A 441 -8.14 31.67 -22.16
N PHE A 442 -8.11 31.01 -20.99
CA PHE A 442 -8.64 29.66 -20.79
C PHE A 442 -9.28 29.54 -19.40
N LYS A 443 -10.26 28.64 -19.27
CA LYS A 443 -10.90 28.33 -17.98
C LYS A 443 -10.35 26.99 -17.47
N PRO A 444 -9.63 26.95 -16.33
CA PRO A 444 -9.16 25.70 -15.76
C PRO A 444 -10.33 24.77 -15.43
N LEU A 445 -10.18 23.47 -15.70
CA LEU A 445 -11.16 22.47 -15.29
C LEU A 445 -10.93 22.10 -13.83
N GLU A 446 -11.92 22.38 -12.98
CA GLU A 446 -11.94 21.87 -11.60
C GLU A 446 -12.21 20.37 -11.62
N THR A 447 -11.35 19.61 -10.94
CA THR A 447 -11.54 18.16 -10.81
C THR A 447 -12.57 17.87 -9.73
N ALA A 448 -13.67 17.21 -10.11
CA ALA A 448 -14.69 16.69 -9.19
C ALA A 448 -14.57 15.16 -9.08
N VAL A 449 -14.49 14.65 -7.84
CA VAL A 449 -14.56 13.21 -7.58
C VAL A 449 -16.04 12.81 -7.55
N ILE A 450 -16.45 11.91 -8.44
CA ILE A 450 -17.84 11.45 -8.53
C ILE A 450 -18.26 10.83 -7.18
N GLY A 451 -19.28 11.38 -6.54
CA GLY A 451 -19.84 10.89 -5.28
C GLY A 451 -19.14 11.36 -4.00
N GLN A 452 -18.17 12.28 -4.09
CA GLN A 452 -17.50 12.86 -2.92
C GLN A 452 -17.45 14.39 -3.02
N THR A 453 -17.76 15.07 -1.91
CA THR A 453 -17.54 16.51 -1.78
C THR A 453 -16.15 16.76 -1.22
N LEU A 454 -15.30 17.46 -1.96
CA LEU A 454 -13.95 17.82 -1.52
C LEU A 454 -14.02 19.04 -0.59
N GLY A 455 -13.36 18.97 0.57
CA GLY A 455 -13.32 20.06 1.53
C GLY A 455 -12.62 21.30 0.99
N GLN A 456 -13.22 22.48 1.17
CA GLN A 456 -12.74 23.76 0.60
C GLN A 456 -11.62 24.45 1.42
N GLY A 457 -11.26 23.91 2.59
CA GLY A 457 -10.24 24.50 3.48
C GLY A 457 -8.83 23.94 3.27
N PRO A 458 -7.78 24.72 3.63
CA PRO A 458 -6.37 24.37 3.38
C PRO A 458 -5.88 23.10 4.09
N VAL A 459 -6.64 22.57 5.06
CA VAL A 459 -6.27 21.38 5.86
C VAL A 459 -7.35 20.27 5.84
N GLY A 460 -8.54 20.52 5.29
CA GLY A 460 -9.65 19.55 5.35
C GLY A 460 -9.61 18.51 4.23
N LEU A 461 -8.97 17.36 4.44
CA LEU A 461 -9.22 16.15 3.65
C LEU A 461 -10.33 15.36 4.34
N VAL A 462 -11.57 15.84 4.23
CA VAL A 462 -12.73 15.09 4.74
C VAL A 462 -13.69 14.89 3.58
N ALA A 463 -13.53 13.75 2.91
CA ALA A 463 -14.53 13.21 2.02
C ALA A 463 -15.67 12.67 2.89
N MET A 464 -16.74 13.46 3.05
CA MET A 464 -18.01 12.88 3.49
C MET A 464 -18.65 12.22 2.25
N PRO A 465 -18.99 10.92 2.31
CA PRO A 465 -19.82 10.31 1.27
C PRO A 465 -21.19 10.99 1.31
N THR A 466 -21.72 11.36 0.13
CA THR A 466 -23.09 11.88 -0.01
C THR A 466 -24.15 10.82 0.25
#